data_AF-A0A942KXK4-F1
#
_entry.id   AF-A0A942KXK4-F1
#
_cell.length_a   1.000
_cell.length_b   1.000
_cell.length_c   1.000
_cell.angle_alpha   90.00
_cell.angle_beta   90.00
_cell.angle_gamma   90.00
#
_symmetry.space_group_name_H-M   'P 1'
#
loop_
_entity.id
_entity.type
_entity.pdbx_description
1 polymer ?
#
loop_
_entity_poly.entity_id
_entity_poly.type
_entity_poly.pdbx_seq_one_letter_code
_entity_poly.pdbx_strand_id
1 'polypeptide(L)'
;RLVNAFSTSPGVFEGDFLREAARRMQPGLDPEKQFFRQINPELEAHALPRRCMFLRGTTRRELIVDIGREARAAQGLVKLYENGASVWRQAEPAPSQATEG
;
A
#
# COMPACT_ATOMS: atom_id res chain seq x y z
N ARG A 1 5.48 -0.87 -20.15
CA ARG A 1 4.54 -2.02 -19.96
C ARG A 1 3.36 -1.52 -19.15
N LEU A 2 2.15 -1.60 -19.70
CA LEU A 2 0.91 -1.23 -18.99
C LEU A 2 0.66 -2.28 -17.90
N VAL A 3 0.32 -1.82 -16.71
CA VAL A 3 -0.09 -2.67 -15.59
C VAL A 3 -1.45 -2.17 -15.15
N ASN A 4 -2.42 -3.08 -15.03
CA ASN A 4 -3.69 -2.75 -14.39
C ASN A 4 -3.40 -2.42 -12.94
N ALA A 5 -3.77 -1.23 -12.51
CA ALA A 5 -3.69 -0.88 -11.12
C ALA A 5 -4.99 -0.20 -10.72
N PHE A 6 -5.87 -1.03 -10.15
CA PHE A 6 -6.79 -0.57 -9.13
C PHE A 6 -6.00 -0.66 -7.82
N SER A 7 -5.05 0.26 -7.65
CA SER A 7 -4.24 0.40 -6.44
C SER A 7 -4.83 1.49 -5.55
N THR A 8 -4.13 1.84 -4.46
CA THR A 8 -4.54 2.83 -3.46
C THR A 8 -4.49 4.29 -3.92
N SER A 9 -4.17 4.55 -5.18
CA SER A 9 -4.19 5.91 -5.71
C SER A 9 -5.62 6.45 -5.85
N PRO A 10 -5.87 7.75 -5.60
CA PRO A 10 -7.14 8.37 -5.90
C PRO A 10 -7.53 8.15 -7.37
N GLY A 11 -8.79 7.79 -7.61
CA GLY A 11 -9.33 7.54 -8.93
C GLY A 11 -10.78 7.97 -9.04
N VAL A 12 -11.22 8.25 -10.28
CA VAL A 12 -12.63 8.51 -10.59
C VAL A 12 -13.26 7.20 -11.04
N PHE A 13 -14.37 6.83 -10.42
CA PHE A 13 -15.05 5.57 -10.67
C PHE A 13 -16.54 5.79 -10.96
N GLU A 14 -17.08 4.94 -11.85
CA GLU A 14 -18.52 4.83 -12.04
C GLU A 14 -19.15 4.07 -10.87
N GLY A 15 -20.31 4.52 -10.39
CA GLY A 15 -20.99 3.89 -9.25
C GLY A 15 -21.37 2.42 -9.51
N ASP A 16 -21.83 2.10 -10.73
CA ASP A 16 -22.18 0.73 -11.10
C ASP A 16 -20.97 -0.20 -11.11
N PHE A 17 -19.81 0.30 -11.55
CA PHE A 17 -18.57 -0.45 -11.49
C PHE A 17 -18.21 -0.83 -10.04
N LEU A 18 -18.31 0.12 -9.11
CA LEU A 18 -17.97 -0.10 -7.70
C LEU A 18 -18.94 -1.08 -7.02
N ARG A 19 -20.25 -0.98 -7.29
CA ARG A 19 -21.24 -1.92 -6.77
C ARG A 19 -20.96 -3.35 -7.22
N GLU A 20 -20.61 -3.50 -8.50
CA GLU A 20 -20.36 -4.80 -9.10
C GLU A 20 -19.01 -5.40 -8.66
N ALA A 21 -18.02 -4.55 -8.40
CA ALA A 21 -16.77 -4.93 -7.75
C ALA A 21 -17.00 -5.39 -6.31
N ALA A 22 -17.77 -4.65 -5.52
CA ALA A 22 -18.10 -5.00 -4.14
C ALA A 22 -18.84 -6.36 -4.05
N ARG A 23 -19.75 -6.65 -4.99
CA ARG A 23 -20.44 -7.95 -5.08
C ARG A 23 -19.51 -9.14 -5.30
N ARG A 24 -18.35 -8.93 -5.94
CA ARG A 24 -17.35 -9.96 -6.25
C ARG A 24 -16.27 -10.09 -5.19
N MET A 25 -16.25 -9.18 -4.20
CA MET A 25 -15.27 -9.25 -3.12
C MET A 25 -15.55 -10.47 -2.24
N GLN A 26 -14.49 -11.20 -1.93
CA GLN A 26 -14.51 -12.29 -0.97
C GLN A 26 -14.21 -11.72 0.42
N PRO A 27 -15.10 -11.88 1.42
CA PRO A 27 -14.92 -11.28 2.74
C PRO A 27 -13.66 -11.75 3.49
N GLY A 28 -13.15 -12.93 3.18
CA GLY A 28 -11.95 -13.50 3.81
C GLY A 28 -10.63 -12.97 3.25
N LEU A 29 -10.66 -12.12 2.22
CA LEU A 29 -9.48 -11.56 1.58
C LEU A 29 -9.42 -10.04 1.81
N ASP A 30 -8.20 -9.52 1.88
CA ASP A 30 -7.98 -8.07 1.96
C ASP A 30 -8.60 -7.35 0.74
N PRO A 31 -9.54 -6.40 0.94
CA PRO A 31 -10.29 -5.77 -0.15
C PRO A 31 -9.42 -5.10 -1.21
N GLU A 32 -8.29 -4.52 -0.82
CA GLU A 32 -7.35 -3.85 -1.73
C GLU A 32 -6.60 -4.89 -2.56
N LYS A 33 -6.08 -5.94 -1.91
CA LYS A 33 -5.26 -6.95 -2.58
C LYS A 33 -6.05 -7.80 -3.59
N GLN A 34 -7.37 -7.86 -3.47
CA GLN A 34 -8.22 -8.60 -4.41
C GLN A 34 -8.20 -8.02 -5.84
N PHE A 35 -7.81 -6.76 -6.02
CA PHE A 35 -7.62 -6.17 -7.33
C PHE A 35 -6.28 -6.52 -8.00
N PHE A 36 -5.38 -7.21 -7.29
CA PHE A 36 -4.16 -7.74 -7.89
C PHE A 36 -4.44 -8.99 -8.70
N ARG A 37 -3.62 -9.19 -9.75
CA ARG A 37 -3.75 -10.35 -10.64
C ARG A 37 -3.65 -11.64 -9.85
N GLN A 38 -4.44 -12.64 -10.24
CA GLN A 38 -4.46 -13.99 -9.69
C GLN A 38 -4.94 -14.12 -8.23
N ILE A 39 -5.35 -13.03 -7.58
CA ILE A 39 -5.88 -13.07 -6.21
C ILE A 39 -7.39 -13.36 -6.20
N ASN A 40 -8.18 -12.59 -6.96
CA ASN A 40 -9.61 -12.82 -7.13
C ASN A 40 -9.93 -12.85 -8.64
N PRO A 41 -9.99 -14.03 -9.27
CA PRO A 41 -10.19 -14.17 -10.72
C PRO A 41 -11.49 -13.55 -11.24
N GLU A 42 -12.57 -13.57 -10.45
CA GLU A 42 -13.85 -12.97 -10.86
C GLU A 42 -13.79 -11.44 -10.82
N LEU A 43 -13.20 -10.88 -9.77
CA LEU A 43 -12.98 -9.43 -9.68
C LEU A 43 -11.98 -8.97 -10.74
N GLU A 44 -10.94 -9.76 -11.00
CA GLU A 44 -9.97 -9.51 -12.07
C GLU A 44 -10.65 -9.49 -13.44
N ALA A 45 -11.53 -10.44 -13.75
CA ALA A 45 -12.27 -10.47 -15.01
C ALA A 45 -13.19 -9.25 -15.18
N HIS A 46 -13.80 -8.75 -14.09
CA HIS A 46 -14.60 -7.53 -14.10
C HIS A 46 -13.76 -6.25 -14.29
N ALA A 47 -12.58 -6.22 -13.69
CA ALA A 47 -11.67 -5.07 -13.70
C ALA A 47 -10.83 -4.98 -14.99
N LEU A 48 -10.41 -6.11 -15.56
CA LEU A 48 -9.51 -6.22 -16.72
C LEU A 48 -9.92 -5.43 -17.96
N PRO A 49 -11.21 -5.36 -18.34
CA PRO A 49 -11.64 -4.61 -19.52
C PRO A 49 -11.52 -3.09 -19.37
N ARG A 50 -11.38 -2.57 -18.14
CA ARG A 50 -11.32 -1.13 -17.89
C ARG A 50 -9.91 -0.60 -18.12
N ARG A 51 -9.82 0.53 -18.83
CA ARG A 51 -8.56 1.20 -19.21
C ARG A 51 -7.87 1.93 -18.06
N CYS A 52 -8.17 1.60 -16.79
CA CYS A 52 -7.47 2.15 -15.63
C CYS A 52 -6.06 1.53 -15.58
N MET A 53 -5.17 2.13 -16.37
CA MET A 53 -3.83 1.62 -16.63
C MET A 53 -2.82 2.68 -16.21
N PHE A 54 -1.79 2.26 -15.48
CA PHE A 54 -0.65 3.12 -15.23
C PHE A 54 0.32 3.05 -16.40
N LEU A 55 0.77 4.22 -16.87
CA LEU A 55 2.01 4.31 -17.63
C LEU A 55 3.16 4.20 -16.63
N ARG A 56 3.92 3.12 -16.71
CA ARG A 56 5.18 3.03 -15.97
C ARG A 56 6.14 4.07 -16.56
N GLY A 57 6.34 5.18 -15.87
CA GLY A 57 7.28 6.22 -16.27
C GLY A 57 8.70 5.66 -16.40
N THR A 58 9.43 6.09 -17.42
CA THR A 58 10.84 5.75 -17.64
C THR A 58 11.79 6.65 -16.83
N THR A 59 11.27 7.77 -16.33
CA THR A 59 12.05 8.76 -15.58
C THR A 59 12.07 8.39 -14.09
N ARG A 60 13.24 8.02 -13.57
CA ARG A 60 13.49 7.75 -12.13
C ARG A 60 13.51 9.02 -11.27
N ARG A 61 12.81 10.09 -11.67
CA ARG A 61 12.71 11.26 -10.79
C ARG A 61 11.54 10.99 -9.86
N GLU A 62 11.83 10.77 -8.58
CA GLU A 62 10.82 10.68 -7.54
C GLU A 62 10.09 12.04 -7.51
N LEU A 63 8.93 12.11 -8.20
CA LEU A 63 8.12 13.34 -8.29
C LEU A 63 7.36 13.61 -6.99
N ILE A 64 7.29 12.62 -6.10
CA ILE A 64 6.59 12.66 -4.82
C ILE A 64 7.55 12.12 -3.77
N VAL A 65 7.78 12.94 -2.74
CA VAL A 65 8.59 12.61 -1.56
C VAL A 65 7.67 12.29 -0.38
N ASP A 66 7.92 11.16 0.28
CA ASP A 66 7.20 10.74 1.50
C ASP A 66 7.77 11.47 2.73
N ILE A 67 7.35 12.73 2.92
CA ILE A 67 7.73 13.55 4.09
C ILE A 67 7.34 12.92 5.44
N GLY A 68 6.33 12.03 5.43
CA GLY A 68 5.88 11.34 6.63
C GLY A 68 6.91 10.34 7.14
N ARG A 69 7.72 9.75 6.26
CA ARG A 69 8.82 8.86 6.65
C ARG A 69 9.94 9.64 7.36
N GLU A 70 10.30 10.80 6.84
CA GLU A 70 11.31 11.68 7.43
C GLU A 70 10.86 12.20 8.80
N ALA A 71 9.61 12.68 8.90
CA ALA A 71 9.06 13.16 10.17
C ALA A 71 9.04 12.07 11.26
N ARG A 72 8.72 10.82 10.91
CA ARG A 72 8.76 9.69 11.86
C ARG A 72 10.19 9.36 12.30
N ALA A 73 11.13 9.33 11.37
CA ALA A 73 12.53 9.09 11.68
C ALA A 73 13.13 10.19 12.59
N ALA A 74 12.80 11.46 12.32
CA ALA A 74 13.20 12.59 13.14
C ALA A 74 12.66 12.51 14.58
N GLN A 75 11.54 11.81 14.77
CA GLN A 75 10.95 11.55 16.08
C GLN A 75 11.41 10.22 16.69
N GLY A 76 12.35 9.50 16.07
CA GLY A 76 12.87 8.23 16.59
C GLY A 76 11.87 7.06 16.48
N LEU A 77 10.83 7.17 15.64
CA LEU A 77 9.83 6.11 15.50
C LEU A 77 10.30 5.00 14.56
N VAL A 78 10.21 3.76 15.03
CA VAL A 78 10.53 2.55 14.27
C VAL A 78 9.28 1.70 14.04
N LYS A 79 9.21 1.06 12.88
CA LYS A 79 8.12 0.14 12.54
C LYS A 79 8.48 -1.26 13.00
N LEU A 80 7.64 -1.86 13.83
CA LEU A 80 7.75 -3.24 14.28
C LEU A 80 6.59 -4.05 13.73
N TYR A 81 6.81 -5.37 13.61
CA TYR A 81 5.75 -6.31 13.25
C TYR A 81 5.48 -7.21 14.46
N GLU A 82 4.32 -7.01 15.08
CA GLU A 82 3.90 -7.68 16.32
C GLU A 82 2.49 -8.21 16.14
N ASN A 83 2.23 -9.47 16.53
CA ASN A 83 0.91 -10.11 16.47
C ASN A 83 0.20 -10.03 15.10
N GLY A 84 0.97 -10.14 14.01
CA GLY A 84 0.42 -10.04 12.66
C GLY A 84 0.05 -8.62 12.22
N ALA A 85 0.39 -7.60 13.01
CA ALA A 85 0.13 -6.20 12.71
C ALA A 85 1.42 -5.38 12.70
N SER A 86 1.43 -4.33 11.89
CA SER A 86 2.49 -3.32 11.91
C SER A 86 2.20 -2.25 12.96
N VAL A 87 3.11 -2.05 13.91
CA VAL A 87 3.00 -1.03 14.97
C VAL A 87 4.19 -0.07 14.93
N TRP A 88 4.00 1.16 15.42
CA TRP A 88 5.06 2.17 15.54
C TRP A 88 5.45 2.32 17.01
N ARG A 89 6.76 2.27 17.31
CA ARG A 89 7.30 2.44 18.66
C ARG A 89 8.46 3.43 18.64
N GLN A 90 8.75 4.02 19.80
CA GLN A 90 10.00 4.75 20.01
C GLN A 90 11.17 3.78 19.94
N ALA A 91 12.24 4.20 19.27
CA ALA A 91 13.51 3.49 19.34
C ALA A 91 14.01 3.51 20.79
N GLU A 92 14.40 2.34 21.30
CA GLU A 92 15.03 2.27 22.61
C GLU A 92 16.38 3.00 22.54
N PRO A 93 16.69 3.88 23.51
CA PRO A 93 17.98 4.55 23.54
C PRO A 93 19.09 3.50 23.63
N ALA A 94 20.18 3.71 22.89
CA ALA A 94 21.35 2.84 23.00
C ALA A 94 21.78 2.75 24.47
N PRO A 95 22.16 1.56 24.97
CA PRO A 95 22.62 1.41 26.34
C PRO A 95 23.79 2.37 26.56
N SER A 96 23.68 3.24 27.57
CA SER A 96 24.77 4.15 27.93
C SER A 96 25.99 3.30 28.23
N GLN A 97 27.06 3.47 27.46
CA GLN A 97 28.34 2.91 27.87
C GLN A 97 28.71 3.58 29.19
N ALA A 98 28.63 2.82 30.27
CA ALA A 98 29.18 3.23 31.55
C ALA A 98 30.67 3.42 31.32
N THR A 99 31.13 4.68 31.36
CA THR A 99 32.53 4.99 31.55
C THR A 99 32.91 4.48 32.93
N GLU A 100 33.50 3.29 32.99
CA GLU A 100 34.26 2.83 34.14
C GLU A 100 35.52 3.70 34.23
N GLY A 101 35.68 4.38 35.37
CA GLY A 101 36.86 5.17 35.72
C GLY A 101 37.81 4.39 36.62
#